data_AF-K0IDS3-F1
#
_entry.id   AF-K0IDS3-F1
#
_cell.length_a   1.000
_cell.length_b   1.000
_cell.length_c   1.000
_cell.angle_alpha   90.00
_cell.angle_beta   90.00
_cell.angle_gamma   90.00
#
_symmetry.space_group_name_H-M   'P 1'
#
loop_
_entity.id
_entity.type
_entity.pdbx_description
1 polymer ?
#
loop_
_entity_poly.entity_id
_entity_poly.type
_entity_poly.pdbx_seq_one_letter_code
_entity_poly.pdbx_strand_id
1 'polypeptide(L)' 'MYDPDDPELQTMASGIINAVKRYSIPYERLTGQEIWEELQRKGYRFPVSGRRIDFLYESARWFDALDLAIKKLKSEAQ' A
#
# COMPACT_ATOMS: atom_id res chain seq x y z
N MET A 1 3.91 19.26 4.15
CA MET A 1 2.63 18.81 3.57
C MET A 1 3.01 17.85 2.46
N TYR A 2 2.57 16.59 2.50
CA TYR A 2 2.97 15.56 1.53
C TYR A 2 2.24 15.76 0.20
N ASP A 3 2.95 15.56 -0.91
CA ASP A 3 2.42 15.72 -2.27
C ASP A 3 1.81 14.39 -2.74
N PRO A 4 0.47 14.27 -2.85
CA PRO A 4 -0.18 13.06 -3.35
C PRO A 4 0.16 12.76 -4.82
N ASP A 5 0.74 13.71 -5.56
CA ASP A 5 1.21 13.52 -6.93
C ASP A 5 2.66 13.02 -6.99
N ASP A 6 3.27 12.66 -5.85
CA ASP A 6 4.58 12.01 -5.80
C ASP A 6 4.59 10.73 -6.67
N PRO A 7 5.39 10.69 -7.76
CA PRO A 7 5.40 9.56 -8.70
C PRO A 7 5.81 8.22 -8.06
N GLU A 8 6.63 8.26 -7.02
CA GLU A 8 7.07 7.06 -6.30
C GLU A 8 5.93 6.52 -5.44
N LEU A 9 5.22 7.40 -4.73
CA LEU A 9 4.03 7.02 -3.94
C LEU A 9 2.94 6.42 -4.83
N GLN A 10 2.71 7.02 -6.00
CA GLN A 10 1.77 6.51 -7.01
C GLN A 10 2.17 5.12 -7.53
N THR A 11 3.48 4.89 -7.71
CA THR A 11 4.03 3.60 -8.12
C THR A 11 3.83 2.54 -7.04
N MET A 12 4.14 2.88 -5.78
CA MET A 12 3.93 2.00 -4.62
C MET A 12 2.44 1.65 -4.46
N ALA A 13 1.56 2.65 -4.52
CA ALA A 13 0.11 2.45 -4.41
C ALA A 13 -0.42 1.55 -5.54
N SER A 14 0.05 1.74 -6.77
CA SER A 14 -0.31 0.88 -7.91
C SER A 14 0.11 -0.58 -7.68
N GLY A 15 1.30 -0.80 -7.11
CA GLY A 15 1.76 -2.13 -6.70
C GLY A 15 0.85 -2.79 -5.66
N ILE A 16 0.40 -2.02 -4.67
CA ILE A 16 -0.53 -2.48 -3.62
C ILE A 16 -1.91 -2.78 -4.22
N ILE A 17 -2.46 -1.92 -5.07
CA ILE A 17 -3.74 -2.14 -5.76
C ILE A 17 -3.71 -3.47 -6.53
N ASN A 18 -2.65 -3.69 -7.30
CA ASN A 18 -2.46 -4.92 -8.05
C ASN A 18 -2.39 -6.15 -7.13
N ALA A 19 -1.71 -6.03 -5.99
CA ALA A 19 -1.63 -7.11 -5.01
C ALA A 19 -2.99 -7.39 -4.35
N VAL A 20 -3.72 -6.36 -3.90
CA VAL A 20 -5.06 -6.47 -3.32
C VAL A 20 -6.02 -7.16 -4.29
N LYS A 21 -6.03 -6.74 -5.56
CA LYS A 21 -6.84 -7.36 -6.62
C LYS A 21 -6.41 -8.82 -6.87
N ARG A 22 -5.10 -9.07 -7.04
CA ARG A 22 -4.53 -10.41 -7.29
C ARG A 22 -4.86 -11.41 -6.18
N TYR A 23 -4.77 -10.97 -4.92
CA TYR A 23 -5.02 -11.82 -3.76
C TYR A 23 -6.50 -11.85 -3.34
N SER A 24 -7.38 -11.13 -4.06
CA SER A 24 -8.80 -10.99 -3.74
C SER A 24 -9.03 -10.57 -2.29
N ILE A 25 -8.22 -9.62 -1.80
CA ILE A 25 -8.33 -9.11 -0.43
C ILE A 25 -9.62 -8.27 -0.32
N PRO A 26 -10.51 -8.54 0.65
CA PRO A 26 -11.77 -7.84 0.80
C PRO A 26 -11.58 -6.44 1.42
N TYR A 27 -10.93 -5.54 0.67
CA TYR A 27 -10.49 -4.21 1.12
C TYR A 27 -11.62 -3.29 1.61
N GLU A 28 -12.88 -3.59 1.28
CA GLU A 28 -14.05 -2.84 1.75
C GLU A 28 -14.40 -3.13 3.22
N ARG A 29 -14.05 -4.32 3.70
CA ARG A 29 -14.41 -4.84 5.04
C ARG A 29 -13.25 -4.80 6.03
N LEU A 30 -12.06 -4.46 5.55
CA LEU A 30 -10.83 -4.49 6.32
C LEU A 30 -10.31 -3.07 6.54
N THR A 31 -9.71 -2.85 7.69
CA THR A 31 -8.88 -1.67 7.98
C THR A 31 -7.59 -1.71 7.17
N GLY A 32 -6.90 -0.58 7.07
CA GLY A 32 -5.59 -0.53 6.41
C GLY A 32 -4.60 -1.51 7.04
N GLN A 33 -4.56 -1.61 8.36
CA GLN A 33 -3.70 -2.57 9.06
C GLN A 33 -4.04 -4.03 8.71
N GLU A 34 -5.31 -4.40 8.67
CA GLU A 34 -5.71 -5.77 8.30
C GLU A 34 -5.36 -6.09 6.84
N ILE A 35 -5.50 -5.12 5.93
CA ILE A 35 -5.08 -5.27 4.53
C ILE A 35 -3.56 -5.47 4.44
N TRP A 36 -2.79 -4.71 5.22
CA TRP A 36 -1.33 -4.86 5.30
C TRP A 36 -0.94 -6.27 5.75
N GLU A 37 -1.54 -6.74 6.85
CA GLU A 37 -1.28 -8.08 7.40
C GLU A 37 -1.68 -9.19 6.42
N GLU A 38 -2.82 -9.04 5.74
CA GLU A 38 -3.25 -9.97 4.69
C GLU A 38 -2.30 -10.00 3.49
N LEU A 39 -1.83 -8.82 3.04
CA LEU A 39 -0.82 -8.73 1.97
C LEU A 39 0.46 -9.50 2.36
N GLN A 40 0.97 -9.29 3.58
CA GLN A 40 2.13 -10.02 4.08
C GLN A 40 1.87 -11.52 4.16
N ARG A 41 0.71 -11.93 4.70
CA ARG A 41 0.30 -13.34 4.81
C ARG A 41 0.20 -14.04 3.46
N LYS A 42 -0.23 -13.31 2.42
CA LYS A 42 -0.31 -13.80 1.03
C LYS A 42 1.02 -13.75 0.28
N GLY A 43 2.10 -13.33 0.95
CA GLY A 43 3.46 -13.31 0.42
C GLY A 43 3.83 -12.04 -0.35
N TYR A 44 3.03 -10.98 -0.25
CA TYR A 44 3.43 -9.67 -0.74
C TYR A 44 4.62 -9.17 0.08
N ARG A 45 5.68 -8.76 -0.61
CA ARG A 45 6.83 -8.13 0.02
C ARG A 45 6.77 -6.65 -0.28
N PHE A 46 6.90 -5.84 0.74
CA PHE A 46 7.10 -4.40 0.64
C PHE A 46 8.61 -4.17 0.43
N PRO A 47 9.09 -3.94 -0.81
CA PRO A 47 10.52 -3.76 -1.04
C PRO A 47 11.03 -2.55 -0.27
N VAL A 48 12.15 -2.75 0.41
CA VAL A 48 12.92 -1.73 1.13
C VAL A 48 14.24 -1.52 0.42
N SER A 49 14.73 -0.28 0.30
CA SER A 49 15.95 0.06 -0.46
C SER A 49 17.24 -0.40 0.25
N GLY A 50 17.13 -1.01 1.44
CA GLY A 50 18.22 -1.71 2.11
C GLY A 50 19.18 -0.84 2.92
N ARG A 51 18.99 0.49 2.99
CA ARG A 51 19.75 1.35 3.90
C ARG A 51 19.05 1.40 5.26
N ARG A 52 19.73 0.91 6.31
CA ARG A 52 19.17 0.79 7.69
C ARG A 52 18.57 2.06 8.28
N ILE A 53 19.03 3.24 7.86
CA ILE A 53 18.54 4.55 8.35
C ILE A 53 17.16 4.88 7.75
N ASP A 54 16.80 4.26 6.62
CA ASP A 54 15.58 4.55 5.87
C ASP A 54 14.40 3.66 6.26
N PHE A 55 14.58 2.67 7.15
CA PHE A 55 13.53 1.66 7.42
C PHE A 55 12.24 2.25 8.03
N LEU A 56 12.36 3.19 8.97
CA LEU A 56 11.19 3.86 9.56
C LEU A 56 10.49 4.78 8.56
N TYR A 57 11.26 5.50 7.75
CA TYR A 57 10.74 6.38 6.70
C TYR A 57 10.07 5.58 5.59
N GLU A 58 10.67 4.47 5.16
CA GLU A 58 10.11 3.56 4.15
C GLU A 58 8.81 2.90 4.65
N SER A 59 8.77 2.49 5.92
CA SER A 59 7.55 1.92 6.50
C SER A 59 6.41 2.93 6.49
N ALA A 60 6.67 4.19 6.87
CA ALA A 60 5.67 5.26 6.80
C ALA A 60 5.17 5.49 5.38
N ARG A 61 6.08 5.58 4.39
CA ARG A 61 5.71 5.73 2.97
C ARG A 61 4.89 4.57 2.44
N TRP A 62 5.15 3.35 2.91
CA TRP A 62 4.36 2.18 2.56
C TRP A 62 2.95 2.23 3.14
N PHE A 63 2.76 2.77 4.35
CA PHE A 63 1.43 3.05 4.90
C PHE A 63 0.70 4.15 4.13
N ASP A 64 1.40 5.22 3.73
CA ASP A 64 0.82 6.28 2.90
C ASP A 64 0.38 5.74 1.52
N ALA A 65 1.22 4.90 0.90
CA ALA A 65 0.90 4.24 -0.37
C ALA A 65 -0.30 3.30 -0.24
N LEU A 66 -0.43 2.61 0.91
CA LEU A 66 -1.56 1.75 1.21
C LEU A 66 -2.86 2.56 1.36
N ASP A 67 -2.83 3.67 2.11
CA ASP A 67 -4.00 4.53 2.26
C ASP A 67 -4.45 5.09 0.90
N LEU A 68 -3.49 5.55 0.08
CA LEU A 68 -3.76 5.99 -1.29
C LEU A 68 -4.36 4.87 -2.16
N ALA A 69 -3.82 3.65 -2.07
CA ALA A 69 -4.33 2.49 -2.79
C ALA A 69 -5.79 2.16 -2.41
N ILE A 70 -6.10 2.16 -1.11
CA ILE A 70 -7.44 1.87 -0.60
C ILE A 70 -8.43 2.96 -1.04
N LYS A 71 -8.04 4.25 -0.95
CA LYS A 71 -8.87 5.36 -1.42
C LYS A 71 -9.22 5.23 -2.91
N LYS A 72 -8.23 4.90 -3.75
CA LYS A 72 -8.46 4.68 -5.19
C LYS A 72 -9.38 3.49 -5.45
N LEU A 73 -9.14 2.35 -4.79
CA LEU A 73 -9.99 1.16 -4.92
C LEU A 73 -11.46 1.45 -4.57
N LYS A 74 -11.70 2.20 -3.47
CA LYS A 74 -13.05 2.60 -3.07
C LYS A 74 -13.69 3.59 -4.05
N SER A 75 -12.90 4.47 -4.66
CA SER A 75 -13.40 5.39 -5.69
C SER A 75 -13.70 4.70 -7.02
N GLU A 76 -13.00 3.60 -7.37
CA GLU A 76 -13.28 2.79 -8.58
C GLU A 76 -14.55 1.94 -8.44
N ALA A 77 -14.98 1.65 -7.21
CA ALA A 77 -16.14 0.82 -6.92
C ALA A 77 -17.48 1.60 -6.86
N GLN A 78 -17.42 2.93 -6.91
CA GLN A 78 -18.58 3.84 -6.99
C GLN A 78 -18.87 4.26 -8.42
#